data_AF-A0A5E8HB74-F1
#
_entry.id   AF-A0A5E8HB74-F1
#
_cell.length_a   1.000
_cell.length_b   1.000
_cell.length_c   1.000
_cell.angle_alpha   90.00
_cell.angle_beta   90.00
_cell.angle_gamma   90.00
#
_symmetry.space_group_name_H-M   'P 1'
#
loop_
_entity.id
_entity.type
_entity.pdbx_description
1 polymer ?
#
loop_
_entity_poly.entity_id
_entity_poly.type
_entity_poly.pdbx_seq_one_letter_code
_entity_poly.pdbx_strand_id
1 'polypeptide(L)'
;MNTKVLFLIGLIFTFFSLEAIDQDTRTKADKLLERKDYLSAYRLSDSILAADPNEAFGWRLRLNVSAALSKQKGKWPNECYQSAKKLGSLVPEEEVTSLVTAIWCLNDDSRYQEIVSLVPNVIPQSRIKIGDGNYGLLINVITIAYMKLNDQRSARNILYAGLSDLSGTPSALHTSYNVGELFFDPEMTMDEREKWHELFKNNLFKEQITNPLIPSIAWNTSILTDEYTKKGKYNFAYETISLLYPEMDLHVSKYWNFLRDQLWIKYKALQFKTKKTKEIPRKKLKLVILIVPKTRLKAPLPAPLTQYNLDLDLEEKSISDLVLSTEYFRDSFAEITEGIYWDYEIIRTDSEIRDTNLIKDTFRYVMQPSITSIQPPLAGDVLTKIKAADGVLLIWPGTKQPNGVLITNGGGTEWNFGTENDPEVRLTIISDSNKKIADGNHANHPIFLYHELFHVLEWAYHKSKFPKKDHPYMRRKDWPIDYVGNTEWDFYSETFRKRLLVEDKMDRVYWLGRKEGFYGIKIKEENKK
;
A
#
# COMPACT_ATOMS: atom_id res chain seq x y z
N MET A 1 82.86 -31.55 10.12
CA MET A 1 82.00 -32.72 9.81
C MET A 1 81.01 -32.83 10.95
N ASN A 2 79.78 -32.33 10.81
CA ASN A 2 78.58 -33.05 10.32
C ASN A 2 78.30 -34.36 11.07
N THR A 3 77.11 -34.74 11.55
CA THR A 3 75.77 -34.15 11.86
C THR A 3 74.98 -35.33 12.47
N LYS A 4 73.78 -35.06 13.04
CA LYS A 4 72.65 -35.99 13.35
C LYS A 4 72.66 -36.57 14.78
N VAL A 5 71.83 -36.15 15.74
CA VAL A 5 70.35 -35.94 15.80
C VAL A 5 69.56 -37.25 15.76
N LEU A 6 68.81 -37.53 16.84
CA LEU A 6 67.39 -37.94 16.98
C LEU A 6 67.22 -38.80 18.26
N PHE A 7 66.43 -38.42 19.28
CA PHE A 7 64.95 -38.47 19.39
C PHE A 7 64.38 -39.88 19.09
N LEU A 8 63.41 -40.46 19.78
CA LEU A 8 62.19 -39.89 20.36
C LEU A 8 61.51 -40.92 21.30
N ILE A 9 60.89 -40.35 22.31
CA ILE A 9 59.84 -40.86 23.21
C ILE A 9 58.81 -41.75 22.50
N GLY A 10 58.61 -42.98 23.02
CA GLY A 10 57.46 -43.82 22.70
C GLY A 10 56.27 -43.46 23.60
N LEU A 11 55.63 -42.33 23.34
CA LEU A 11 54.26 -42.04 23.80
C LEU A 11 53.36 -42.29 22.59
N ILE A 12 52.77 -43.46 22.55
CA ILE A 12 51.65 -43.76 21.67
C ILE A 12 50.47 -42.94 22.22
N PHE A 13 50.37 -41.68 21.78
CA PHE A 13 49.09 -40.99 21.76
C PHE A 13 48.28 -41.61 20.63
N THR A 14 47.48 -42.62 20.97
CA THR A 14 46.32 -42.97 20.18
C THR A 14 45.39 -41.75 20.16
N PHE A 15 45.52 -40.92 19.13
CA PHE A 15 44.42 -40.09 18.67
C PHE A 15 43.38 -41.03 18.04
N PHE A 16 42.62 -41.73 18.88
CA PHE A 16 41.32 -42.22 18.46
C PHE A 16 40.43 -40.99 18.36
N SER A 17 40.17 -40.56 17.12
CA SER A 17 39.00 -39.77 16.81
C SER A 17 37.78 -40.50 17.35
N LEU A 18 37.09 -39.88 18.32
CA LEU A 18 35.76 -40.26 18.76
C LEU A 18 34.79 -40.12 17.58
N GLU A 19 34.67 -41.14 16.74
CA GLU A 19 33.45 -41.37 15.95
C GLU A 19 32.61 -42.39 16.72
N ALA A 20 31.73 -41.91 17.60
CA ALA A 20 31.00 -42.70 18.60
C ALA A 20 29.72 -43.40 18.09
N ILE A 21 29.48 -43.45 16.77
CA ILE A 21 28.34 -44.15 16.13
C ILE A 21 28.86 -45.07 15.03
N ASP A 22 28.40 -46.32 15.02
CA ASP A 22 28.77 -47.32 14.02
C ASP A 22 28.22 -47.01 12.61
N GLN A 23 28.89 -47.56 11.59
CA GLN A 23 28.56 -47.29 10.19
C GLN A 23 27.18 -47.83 9.78
N ASP A 24 26.69 -48.90 10.42
CA ASP A 24 25.38 -49.48 10.10
C ASP A 24 24.26 -48.55 10.58
N THR A 25 24.42 -47.95 11.76
CA THR A 25 23.50 -46.94 12.31
C THR A 25 23.44 -45.71 11.41
N ARG A 26 24.58 -45.21 10.92
CA ARG A 26 24.63 -44.09 9.96
C ARG A 26 23.90 -44.44 8.66
N THR A 27 24.24 -45.58 8.07
CA THR A 27 23.63 -46.08 6.83
C THR A 27 22.12 -46.26 6.97
N LYS A 28 21.66 -46.70 8.15
CA LYS A 28 20.22 -46.82 8.44
C LYS A 28 19.54 -45.45 8.52
N ALA A 29 20.16 -44.47 9.18
CA ALA A 29 19.63 -43.11 9.25
C ALA A 29 19.49 -42.49 7.85
N ASP A 30 20.53 -42.60 7.01
CA ASP A 30 20.53 -42.08 5.64
C ASP A 30 19.40 -42.67 4.80
N LYS A 31 19.22 -44.01 4.83
CA LYS A 31 18.12 -44.69 4.14
C LYS A 31 16.74 -44.22 4.59
N LEU A 32 16.56 -43.89 5.88
CA LEU A 32 15.29 -43.37 6.38
C LEU A 32 15.04 -41.94 5.90
N LEU A 33 16.08 -41.09 5.90
CA LEU A 33 16.00 -39.72 5.40
C LEU A 33 15.72 -39.67 3.89
N GLU A 34 16.39 -40.49 3.09
CA GLU A 34 16.17 -40.61 1.64
C GLU A 34 14.72 -41.02 1.31
N ARG A 35 14.15 -41.92 2.12
CA ARG A 35 12.75 -42.37 1.99
C ARG A 35 11.75 -41.38 2.59
N LYS A 36 12.22 -40.29 3.21
CA LYS A 36 11.40 -39.32 3.97
C LYS A 36 10.59 -39.97 5.11
N ASP A 37 11.07 -41.09 5.66
CA ASP A 37 10.48 -41.74 6.83
C ASP A 37 10.98 -41.07 8.12
N TYR A 38 10.55 -39.81 8.31
CA TYR A 38 11.03 -38.96 9.39
C TYR A 38 10.60 -39.45 10.78
N LEU A 39 9.48 -40.15 10.90
CA LEU A 39 9.02 -40.70 12.18
C LEU A 39 9.91 -41.85 12.63
N SER A 40 10.26 -42.76 11.72
CA SER A 40 11.22 -43.84 12.03
C SER A 40 12.62 -43.29 12.28
N ALA A 41 13.04 -42.26 11.53
CA ALA A 41 14.32 -41.59 11.77
C ALA A 41 14.37 -40.86 13.13
N TYR A 42 13.26 -40.26 13.56
CA TYR A 42 13.12 -39.70 14.91
C TYR A 42 13.24 -40.78 15.98
N ARG A 43 12.56 -41.93 15.83
CA ARG A 43 12.71 -43.08 16.75
C ARG A 43 14.14 -43.61 16.80
N LEU A 44 14.86 -43.59 15.68
CA LEU A 44 16.27 -43.95 15.64
C LEU A 44 17.11 -42.95 16.47
N SER A 45 16.83 -41.65 16.34
CA SER A 45 17.46 -40.64 17.19
C SER A 45 17.15 -40.83 18.68
N ASP A 46 15.94 -41.25 19.03
CA ASP A 46 15.57 -41.60 20.42
C ASP A 46 16.44 -42.73 20.96
N SER A 47 16.63 -43.79 20.16
CA SER A 47 17.46 -44.94 20.56
C SER A 47 18.92 -44.56 20.75
N ILE A 48 19.47 -43.71 19.88
CA ILE A 48 20.84 -43.21 19.99
C ILE A 48 21.00 -42.39 21.27
N LEU A 49 20.10 -41.43 21.50
CA LEU A 49 20.19 -40.49 22.61
C LEU A 49 19.82 -41.10 23.97
N ALA A 50 19.11 -42.23 23.96
CA ALA A 50 18.92 -43.05 25.16
C ALA A 50 20.22 -43.76 25.58
N ALA A 51 21.07 -44.13 24.62
CA ALA A 51 22.37 -44.74 24.89
C ALA A 51 23.43 -43.70 25.28
N ASP A 52 23.47 -42.56 24.58
CA ASP A 52 24.30 -41.41 24.94
C ASP A 52 23.57 -40.08 24.70
N PRO A 53 23.11 -39.39 25.78
CA PRO A 53 22.43 -38.10 25.68
C PRO A 53 23.28 -36.95 25.13
N ASN A 54 24.59 -37.09 25.00
CA ASN A 54 25.49 -36.06 24.44
C ASN A 54 26.01 -36.41 23.04
N GLU A 55 25.49 -37.46 22.42
CA GLU A 55 25.88 -37.88 21.08
C GLU A 55 25.40 -36.88 20.02
N ALA A 56 26.36 -36.17 19.41
CA ALA A 56 26.10 -35.10 18.45
C ALA A 56 25.37 -35.60 17.18
N PHE A 57 25.69 -36.79 16.69
CA PHE A 57 25.01 -37.37 15.53
C PHE A 57 23.52 -37.61 15.83
N GLY A 58 23.20 -38.12 17.02
CA GLY A 58 21.83 -38.34 17.47
C GLY A 58 21.03 -37.03 17.49
N TRP A 59 21.61 -35.96 18.04
CA TRP A 59 20.98 -34.64 18.05
C TRP A 59 20.86 -34.00 16.67
N ARG A 60 21.83 -34.19 15.78
CA ARG A 60 21.76 -33.73 14.39
C ARG A 60 20.66 -34.45 13.62
N LEU A 61 20.56 -35.77 13.76
CA LEU A 61 19.46 -36.55 13.18
C LEU A 61 18.11 -36.06 13.72
N ARG A 62 17.99 -35.87 15.04
CA ARG A 62 16.76 -35.37 15.67
C ARG A 62 16.38 -33.98 15.17
N LEU A 63 17.33 -33.06 15.05
CA LEU A 63 17.11 -31.72 14.49
C LEU A 63 16.58 -31.81 13.06
N ASN A 64 17.26 -32.55 12.19
CA ASN A 64 16.89 -32.67 10.77
C ASN A 64 15.47 -33.23 10.59
N VAL A 65 15.11 -34.29 11.32
CA VAL A 65 13.80 -34.93 11.17
C VAL A 65 12.68 -34.11 11.82
N SER A 66 12.93 -33.47 12.96
CA SER A 66 11.95 -32.59 13.61
C SER A 66 11.74 -31.31 12.80
N ALA A 67 12.78 -30.79 12.14
CA ALA A 67 12.65 -29.70 11.18
C ALA A 67 11.81 -30.12 9.97
N ALA A 68 12.01 -31.32 9.42
CA ALA A 68 11.18 -31.84 8.33
C ALA A 68 9.71 -32.05 8.72
N LEU A 69 9.46 -32.37 10.00
CA LEU A 69 8.11 -32.58 10.56
C LEU A 69 7.46 -31.30 11.10
N SER A 70 8.19 -30.20 11.24
CA SER A 70 7.74 -28.95 11.89
C SER A 70 6.41 -28.42 11.33
N LYS A 71 6.23 -28.44 10.01
CA LYS A 71 5.00 -28.05 9.31
C LYS A 71 3.75 -28.87 9.68
N GLN A 72 3.91 -30.07 10.26
CA GLN A 72 2.80 -30.86 10.79
C GLN A 72 2.26 -30.30 12.12
N LYS A 73 2.92 -29.28 12.69
CA LYS A 73 2.59 -28.62 13.97
C LYS A 73 2.57 -29.59 15.15
N GLY A 74 2.02 -29.16 16.28
CA GLY A 74 2.00 -29.93 17.52
C GLY A 74 3.36 -29.91 18.20
N LYS A 75 3.90 -31.08 18.55
CA LYS A 75 5.19 -31.14 19.27
C LYS A 75 6.41 -30.79 18.40
N TRP A 76 6.33 -30.96 17.07
CA TRP A 76 7.51 -30.94 16.19
C TRP A 76 8.27 -29.61 16.15
N PRO A 77 7.61 -28.43 16.10
CA PRO A 77 8.30 -27.14 16.21
C PRO A 77 9.12 -27.01 17.50
N ASN A 78 8.56 -27.43 18.63
CA ASN A 78 9.27 -27.38 19.91
C ASN A 78 10.41 -28.41 19.97
N GLU A 79 10.20 -29.62 19.46
CA GLU A 79 11.26 -30.64 19.36
C GLU A 79 12.44 -30.15 18.51
N CYS A 80 12.16 -29.50 17.38
CA CYS A 80 13.18 -28.87 16.54
C CYS A 80 13.94 -27.77 17.29
N TYR A 81 13.21 -26.87 17.97
CA TYR A 81 13.83 -25.81 18.77
C TYR A 81 14.75 -26.34 19.87
N GLN A 82 14.30 -27.33 20.65
CA GLN A 82 15.11 -27.92 21.71
C GLN A 82 16.33 -28.67 21.16
N SER A 83 16.13 -29.43 20.07
CA SER A 83 17.22 -30.16 19.41
C SER A 83 18.29 -29.21 18.85
N ALA A 84 17.88 -28.09 18.26
CA ALA A 84 18.79 -27.06 17.78
C ALA A 84 19.66 -26.47 18.91
N LYS A 85 19.04 -26.12 20.04
CA LYS A 85 19.78 -25.59 21.21
C LYS A 85 20.77 -26.61 21.76
N LYS A 86 20.35 -27.87 21.88
CA LYS A 86 21.20 -28.93 22.41
C LYS A 86 22.35 -29.24 21.44
N LEU A 87 22.10 -29.34 20.14
CA LEU A 87 23.14 -29.54 19.14
C LEU A 87 24.14 -28.37 19.14
N GLY A 88 23.67 -27.12 19.13
CA GLY A 88 24.55 -25.95 19.19
C GLY A 88 25.42 -25.89 20.44
N SER A 89 24.92 -26.39 21.59
CA SER A 89 25.73 -26.49 22.82
C SER A 89 26.80 -27.58 22.78
N LEU A 90 26.59 -28.63 21.98
CA LEU A 90 27.53 -29.75 21.83
C LEU A 90 28.55 -29.50 20.71
N VAL A 91 28.14 -28.78 19.67
CA VAL A 91 28.90 -28.50 18.46
C VAL A 91 28.84 -26.98 18.20
N PRO A 92 29.65 -26.16 18.91
CA PRO A 92 29.57 -24.70 18.85
C PRO A 92 29.71 -24.12 17.44
N GLU A 93 30.48 -24.78 16.55
CA GLU A 93 30.62 -24.37 15.16
C GLU A 93 29.31 -24.42 14.34
N GLU A 94 28.35 -25.26 14.78
CA GLU A 94 27.00 -25.42 14.23
C GLU A 94 25.92 -24.66 15.01
N GLU A 95 26.28 -23.88 16.03
CA GLU A 95 25.30 -23.18 16.86
C GLU A 95 24.41 -22.27 16.01
N VAL A 96 25.01 -21.40 15.20
CA VAL A 96 24.27 -20.44 14.37
C VAL A 96 23.38 -21.15 13.35
N THR A 97 23.87 -22.16 12.65
CA THR A 97 23.08 -22.91 11.65
C THR A 97 21.94 -23.68 12.30
N SER A 98 22.16 -24.22 13.50
CA SER A 98 21.13 -24.88 14.31
C SER A 98 20.07 -23.88 14.76
N LEU A 99 20.46 -22.72 15.28
CA LEU A 99 19.53 -21.69 15.74
C LEU A 99 18.73 -21.05 14.59
N VAL A 100 19.30 -20.92 13.40
CA VAL A 100 18.55 -20.55 12.19
C VAL A 100 17.49 -21.59 11.86
N THR A 101 17.82 -22.88 11.94
CA THR A 101 16.85 -23.97 11.75
C THR A 101 15.72 -23.90 12.77
N ALA A 102 16.05 -23.61 14.03
CA ALA A 102 15.07 -23.34 15.08
C ALA A 102 14.13 -22.18 14.73
N ILE A 103 14.64 -21.06 14.20
CA ILE A 103 13.79 -19.92 13.79
C ILE A 103 12.77 -20.35 12.73
N TRP A 104 13.17 -21.14 11.74
CA TRP A 104 12.22 -21.66 10.73
C TRP A 104 11.15 -22.55 11.35
N CYS A 105 11.54 -23.47 12.23
CA CYS A 105 10.60 -24.34 12.96
C CYS A 105 9.63 -23.54 13.84
N LEU A 106 10.12 -22.54 14.57
CA LEU A 106 9.29 -21.68 15.42
C LEU A 106 8.30 -20.85 14.57
N ASN A 107 8.71 -20.44 13.36
CA ASN A 107 7.84 -19.71 12.45
C ASN A 107 6.65 -20.56 11.98
N ASP A 108 6.82 -21.86 11.76
CA ASP A 108 5.73 -22.78 11.39
C ASP A 108 4.64 -22.90 12.49
N ASP A 109 4.98 -22.54 13.73
CA ASP A 109 4.08 -22.52 14.90
C ASP A 109 3.75 -21.11 15.41
N SER A 110 4.09 -20.06 14.65
CA SER A 110 3.84 -18.66 15.02
C SER A 110 4.43 -18.24 16.38
N ARG A 111 5.54 -18.86 16.78
CA ARG A 111 6.25 -18.63 18.05
C ARG A 111 7.17 -17.41 17.98
N TYR A 112 6.56 -16.25 17.71
CA TYR A 112 7.27 -15.02 17.36
C TYR A 112 8.18 -14.49 18.49
N GLN A 113 7.75 -14.62 19.75
CA GLN A 113 8.56 -14.18 20.89
C GLN A 113 9.85 -14.98 21.02
N GLU A 114 9.80 -16.30 20.77
CA GLU A 114 11.02 -17.11 20.77
C GLU A 114 11.92 -16.77 19.58
N ILE A 115 11.36 -16.51 18.40
CA ILE A 115 12.14 -16.08 17.22
C ILE A 115 12.96 -14.83 17.54
N VAL A 116 12.32 -13.78 18.06
CA VAL A 116 13.02 -12.51 18.34
C VAL A 116 14.06 -12.66 19.44
N SER A 117 13.87 -13.58 20.39
CA SER A 117 14.85 -13.86 21.45
C SER A 117 16.16 -14.46 20.94
N LEU A 118 16.15 -15.11 19.76
CA LEU A 118 17.32 -15.72 19.14
C LEU A 118 18.15 -14.74 18.30
N VAL A 119 17.59 -13.57 17.96
CA VAL A 119 18.21 -12.57 17.07
C VAL A 119 19.63 -12.18 17.48
N PRO A 120 19.95 -11.87 18.76
CA PRO A 120 21.30 -11.45 19.16
C PRO A 120 22.38 -12.48 18.87
N ASN A 121 22.05 -13.76 18.95
CA ASN A 121 23.01 -14.86 18.73
C ASN A 121 23.09 -15.24 17.24
N VAL A 122 22.01 -15.04 16.50
CA VAL A 122 21.87 -15.52 15.12
C VAL A 122 22.38 -14.48 14.12
N ILE A 123 21.87 -13.25 14.14
CA ILE A 123 22.10 -12.26 13.07
C ILE A 123 23.59 -11.96 12.82
N PRO A 124 24.44 -11.73 13.83
CA PRO A 124 25.82 -11.28 13.61
C PRO A 124 26.68 -12.19 12.73
N GLN A 125 26.39 -13.50 12.70
CA GLN A 125 27.19 -14.49 11.97
C GLN A 125 26.41 -15.24 10.89
N SER A 126 25.08 -15.06 10.82
CA SER A 126 24.21 -15.86 9.95
C SER A 126 24.62 -15.81 8.50
N ARG A 127 24.84 -14.61 7.95
CA ARG A 127 25.17 -14.44 6.53
C ARG A 127 26.34 -15.32 6.08
N ILE A 128 27.43 -15.33 6.85
CA ILE A 128 28.62 -16.14 6.57
C ILE A 128 28.31 -17.64 6.67
N LYS A 129 27.47 -18.03 7.63
CA LYS A 129 27.18 -19.43 7.95
C LYS A 129 26.17 -20.09 7.01
N ILE A 130 25.18 -19.34 6.51
CA ILE A 130 24.06 -19.89 5.71
C ILE A 130 24.01 -19.37 4.28
N GLY A 131 24.86 -18.40 3.93
CA GLY A 131 24.92 -17.75 2.62
C GLY A 131 23.82 -16.70 2.40
N ASP A 132 24.01 -15.86 1.39
CA ASP A 132 23.18 -14.67 1.11
C ASP A 132 21.70 -15.01 0.87
N GLY A 133 21.41 -16.08 0.14
CA GLY A 133 20.03 -16.49 -0.16
C GLY A 133 19.21 -16.83 1.09
N ASN A 134 19.75 -17.70 1.95
CA ASN A 134 19.08 -18.07 3.20
C ASN A 134 19.08 -16.92 4.22
N TYR A 135 20.11 -16.06 4.19
CA TYR A 135 20.15 -14.87 5.02
C TYR A 135 19.01 -13.89 4.66
N GLY A 136 18.75 -13.67 3.38
CA GLY A 136 17.61 -12.85 2.94
C GLY A 136 16.26 -13.38 3.45
N LEU A 137 16.04 -14.69 3.36
CA LEU A 137 14.84 -15.34 3.90
C LEU A 137 14.74 -15.24 5.43
N LEU A 138 15.86 -15.40 6.13
CA LEU A 138 15.93 -15.25 7.59
C LEU A 138 15.55 -13.83 8.03
N ILE A 139 16.06 -12.81 7.36
CA ILE A 139 15.72 -11.41 7.62
C ILE A 139 14.22 -11.18 7.44
N ASN A 140 13.62 -11.75 6.40
CA ASN A 140 12.17 -11.65 6.18
C ASN A 140 11.36 -12.27 7.34
N VAL A 141 11.70 -13.49 7.77
CA VAL A 141 11.02 -14.18 8.87
C VAL A 141 11.11 -13.38 10.18
N ILE A 142 12.29 -12.86 10.51
CA ILE A 142 12.49 -12.07 11.73
C ILE A 142 11.73 -10.74 11.65
N THR A 143 11.75 -10.09 10.48
CA THR A 143 10.99 -8.86 10.24
C THR A 143 9.49 -9.09 10.49
N ILE A 144 8.94 -10.17 9.94
CA ILE A 144 7.54 -10.56 10.17
C ILE A 144 7.27 -10.89 11.64
N ALA A 145 8.20 -11.55 12.34
CA ALA A 145 8.04 -11.85 13.76
C ALA A 145 7.90 -10.55 14.59
N TYR A 146 8.74 -9.54 14.35
CA TYR A 146 8.60 -8.23 14.98
C TYR A 146 7.28 -7.54 14.62
N MET A 147 6.85 -7.59 13.35
CA MET A 147 5.54 -7.06 12.93
C MET A 147 4.37 -7.72 13.69
N LYS A 148 4.42 -9.05 13.86
CA LYS A 148 3.38 -9.80 14.58
C LYS A 148 3.36 -9.53 16.09
N LEU A 149 4.48 -9.08 16.63
CA LEU A 149 4.59 -8.57 18.01
C LEU A 149 4.28 -7.07 18.13
N ASN A 150 3.83 -6.44 17.04
CA ASN A 150 3.54 -5.00 16.97
C ASN A 150 4.75 -4.09 17.27
N ASP A 151 5.98 -4.57 17.04
CA ASP A 151 7.21 -3.79 17.14
C ASP A 151 7.70 -3.37 15.74
N GLN A 152 7.03 -2.36 15.19
CA GLN A 152 7.28 -1.86 13.84
C GLN A 152 8.69 -1.29 13.68
N ARG A 153 9.23 -0.65 14.74
CA ARG A 153 10.55 -0.05 14.72
C ARG A 153 11.65 -1.10 14.62
N SER A 154 11.58 -2.16 15.44
CA SER A 154 12.56 -3.25 15.35
C SER A 154 12.43 -4.03 14.04
N ALA A 155 11.21 -4.22 13.54
CA ALA A 155 10.98 -4.82 12.23
C ALA A 155 11.70 -4.03 11.12
N ARG A 156 11.54 -2.70 11.09
CA ARG A 156 12.25 -1.83 10.13
C ARG A 156 13.75 -1.87 10.30
N ASN A 157 14.26 -1.85 11.53
CA ASN A 157 15.70 -1.90 11.78
C ASN A 157 16.34 -3.20 11.25
N ILE A 158 15.71 -4.35 11.50
CA ILE A 158 16.19 -5.65 11.00
C ILE A 158 16.14 -5.69 9.47
N LEU A 159 15.02 -5.26 8.88
CA LEU A 159 14.89 -5.22 7.43
C LEU A 159 15.94 -4.29 6.79
N TYR A 160 16.17 -3.11 7.38
CA TYR A 160 17.13 -2.13 6.86
C TYR A 160 18.55 -2.69 6.89
N ALA A 161 18.96 -3.27 8.02
CA ALA A 161 20.28 -3.88 8.17
C ALA A 161 20.48 -5.04 7.17
N GLY A 162 19.54 -5.98 7.13
CA GLY A 162 19.63 -7.14 6.25
C GLY A 162 19.58 -6.79 4.75
N LEU A 163 18.74 -5.83 4.36
CA LEU A 163 18.69 -5.34 2.98
C LEU A 163 19.95 -4.56 2.62
N SER A 164 20.52 -3.80 3.55
CA SER A 164 21.80 -3.09 3.34
C SER A 164 22.94 -4.07 3.11
N ASP A 165 23.03 -5.14 3.92
CA ASP A 165 24.04 -6.18 3.77
C ASP A 165 23.97 -6.86 2.39
N LEU A 166 22.76 -7.09 1.89
CA LEU A 166 22.48 -7.79 0.64
C LEU A 166 22.36 -6.85 -0.57
N SER A 167 22.53 -5.54 -0.38
CA SER A 167 22.17 -4.53 -1.37
C SER A 167 22.83 -4.78 -2.72
N GLY A 168 22.04 -4.73 -3.79
CA GLY A 168 22.50 -4.97 -5.17
C GLY A 168 22.74 -6.43 -5.55
N THR A 169 22.53 -7.38 -4.62
CA THR A 169 22.59 -8.82 -4.92
C THR A 169 21.19 -9.39 -5.20
N PRO A 170 21.04 -10.45 -6.01
CA PRO A 170 19.73 -11.10 -6.21
C PRO A 170 19.06 -11.56 -4.90
N SER A 171 19.86 -11.87 -3.87
CA SER A 171 19.36 -12.31 -2.57
C SER A 171 18.61 -11.22 -1.79
N ALA A 172 18.83 -9.94 -2.10
CA ALA A 172 18.07 -8.82 -1.50
C ALA A 172 16.55 -8.97 -1.71
N LEU A 173 16.14 -9.56 -2.84
CA LEU A 173 14.74 -9.83 -3.16
C LEU A 173 14.06 -10.71 -2.09
N HIS A 174 14.81 -11.57 -1.39
CA HIS A 174 14.22 -12.47 -0.40
C HIS A 174 13.86 -11.80 0.93
N THR A 175 14.28 -10.55 1.15
CA THR A 175 14.12 -9.85 2.43
C THR A 175 12.70 -9.33 2.69
N SER A 176 11.89 -9.12 1.65
CA SER A 176 10.73 -8.21 1.74
C SER A 176 9.37 -8.80 1.36
N TYR A 177 9.21 -10.12 1.38
CA TYR A 177 7.88 -10.71 1.20
C TYR A 177 6.93 -10.25 2.31
N ASN A 178 5.77 -9.69 1.92
CA ASN A 178 4.69 -9.26 2.82
C ASN A 178 5.07 -8.16 3.85
N VAL A 179 6.09 -7.34 3.59
CA VAL A 179 6.51 -6.27 4.53
C VAL A 179 6.13 -4.86 4.07
N GLY A 180 5.36 -4.71 2.99
CA GLY A 180 4.98 -3.40 2.45
C GLY A 180 4.25 -2.50 3.46
N GLU A 181 3.46 -3.11 4.35
CA GLU A 181 2.70 -2.42 5.40
C GLU A 181 3.60 -1.70 6.43
N LEU A 182 4.87 -2.10 6.56
CA LEU A 182 5.84 -1.40 7.43
C LEU A 182 6.00 0.08 7.06
N PHE A 183 5.73 0.42 5.80
CA PHE A 183 5.95 1.77 5.27
C PHE A 183 4.73 2.67 5.39
N PHE A 184 3.61 2.13 5.89
CA PHE A 184 2.39 2.90 6.20
C PHE A 184 2.53 3.67 7.51
N ASP A 185 3.59 3.38 8.29
CA ASP A 185 3.80 3.93 9.61
C ASP A 185 3.82 5.48 9.60
N PRO A 186 2.82 6.15 10.20
CA PRO A 186 2.77 7.60 10.25
C PRO A 186 3.83 8.21 11.18
N GLU A 187 4.48 7.42 12.04
CA GLU A 187 5.56 7.86 12.94
C GLU A 187 6.93 7.90 12.25
N MET A 188 7.04 7.31 11.05
CA MET A 188 8.28 7.29 10.29
C MET A 188 8.65 8.72 9.83
N THR A 189 9.80 9.20 10.31
CA THR A 189 10.29 10.55 10.01
C THR A 189 10.69 10.71 8.54
N MET A 190 10.73 11.95 8.06
CA MET A 190 11.21 12.25 6.71
C MET A 190 12.64 11.73 6.48
N ASP A 191 13.56 11.97 7.42
CA ASP A 191 14.96 11.52 7.34
C ASP A 191 15.07 9.99 7.24
N GLU A 192 14.21 9.26 7.98
CA GLU A 192 14.14 7.80 7.88
C GLU A 192 13.64 7.36 6.49
N ARG A 193 12.61 8.01 5.95
CA ARG A 193 12.07 7.72 4.61
C ARG A 193 13.09 8.00 3.50
N GLU A 194 13.88 9.06 3.62
CA GLU A 194 14.96 9.39 2.68
C GLU A 194 16.06 8.30 2.69
N LYS A 195 16.46 7.81 3.87
CA LYS A 195 17.41 6.69 3.99
C LYS A 195 16.88 5.41 3.34
N TRP A 196 15.61 5.09 3.56
CA TRP A 196 14.96 3.97 2.88
C TRP A 196 14.90 4.17 1.37
N HIS A 197 14.54 5.36 0.92
CA HIS A 197 14.46 5.68 -0.51
C HIS A 197 15.81 5.48 -1.19
N GLU A 198 16.91 5.91 -0.56
CA GLU A 198 18.26 5.68 -1.09
C GLU A 198 18.63 4.20 -1.14
N LEU A 199 18.33 3.44 -0.08
CA LEU A 199 18.56 1.98 -0.08
C LEU A 199 17.73 1.27 -1.17
N PHE A 200 16.50 1.71 -1.40
CA PHE A 200 15.63 1.14 -2.43
C PHE A 200 16.12 1.40 -3.85
N LYS A 201 16.77 2.53 -4.14
CA LYS A 201 17.39 2.78 -5.45
C LYS A 201 18.37 1.68 -5.84
N ASN A 202 19.18 1.22 -4.88
CA ASN A 202 20.19 0.19 -5.11
C ASN A 202 19.60 -1.23 -5.24
N ASN A 203 18.30 -1.40 -4.94
CA ASN A 203 17.60 -2.68 -4.94
C ASN A 203 16.38 -2.69 -5.87
N LEU A 204 16.38 -1.75 -6.83
CA LEU A 204 15.39 -1.64 -7.88
C LEU A 204 15.81 -2.55 -9.06
N PHE A 205 15.65 -3.87 -8.89
CA PHE A 205 15.94 -4.88 -9.92
C PHE A 205 14.94 -4.79 -11.08
N LYS A 206 15.22 -3.96 -12.08
CA LYS A 206 14.30 -3.59 -13.18
C LYS A 206 13.92 -4.75 -14.09
N GLU A 207 14.74 -5.78 -14.14
CA GLU A 207 14.51 -7.00 -14.90
C GLU A 207 13.54 -7.98 -14.20
N GLN A 208 13.29 -7.79 -12.90
CA GLN A 208 12.45 -8.67 -12.08
C GLN A 208 11.05 -8.07 -11.87
N ILE A 209 10.15 -8.30 -12.84
CA ILE A 209 8.78 -7.76 -12.82
C ILE A 209 8.01 -8.09 -11.52
N THR A 210 8.29 -9.25 -10.91
CA THR A 210 7.71 -9.68 -9.64
C THR A 210 8.68 -9.50 -8.47
N ASN A 211 9.36 -8.35 -8.41
CA ASN A 211 10.21 -7.98 -7.29
C ASN A 211 9.37 -7.71 -6.02
N PRO A 212 9.50 -8.53 -4.95
CA PRO A 212 8.71 -8.39 -3.72
C PRO A 212 9.06 -7.14 -2.90
N LEU A 213 10.09 -6.37 -3.26
CA LEU A 213 10.37 -5.07 -2.65
C LEU A 213 9.43 -3.98 -3.17
N ILE A 214 8.84 -4.16 -4.35
CA ILE A 214 8.05 -3.11 -5.03
C ILE A 214 6.95 -2.52 -4.15
N PRO A 215 6.16 -3.28 -3.37
CA PRO A 215 5.22 -2.69 -2.42
C PRO A 215 5.89 -1.71 -1.45
N SER A 216 6.98 -2.10 -0.79
CA SER A 216 7.72 -1.25 0.15
C SER A 216 8.28 0.00 -0.53
N ILE A 217 8.86 -0.15 -1.73
CA ILE A 217 9.41 0.96 -2.52
C ILE A 217 8.30 1.94 -2.91
N ALA A 218 7.17 1.43 -3.42
CA ALA A 218 6.03 2.21 -3.87
C ALA A 218 5.39 3.02 -2.74
N TRP A 219 5.22 2.41 -1.56
CA TRP A 219 4.67 3.10 -0.39
C TRP A 219 5.59 4.18 0.15
N ASN A 220 6.87 3.85 0.34
CA ASN A 220 7.84 4.84 0.81
C ASN A 220 7.96 6.02 -0.17
N THR A 221 8.00 5.73 -1.47
CA THR A 221 8.04 6.74 -2.53
C THR A 221 6.79 7.62 -2.51
N SER A 222 5.58 7.03 -2.41
CA SER A 222 4.32 7.78 -2.36
C SER A 222 4.30 8.81 -1.24
N ILE A 223 4.66 8.40 -0.02
CA ILE A 223 4.59 9.24 1.18
C ILE A 223 5.71 10.28 1.18
N LEU A 224 6.94 9.89 0.81
CA LEU A 224 8.06 10.84 0.73
C LEU A 224 7.81 11.94 -0.32
N THR A 225 7.20 11.58 -1.46
CA THR A 225 6.75 12.55 -2.47
C THR A 225 5.74 13.55 -1.88
N ASP A 226 4.79 13.09 -1.06
CA ASP A 226 3.81 13.96 -0.41
C ASP A 226 4.49 14.92 0.58
N GLU A 227 5.43 14.42 1.39
CA GLU A 227 6.20 15.23 2.35
C GLU A 227 6.99 16.35 1.65
N TYR A 228 7.67 16.05 0.53
CA TYR A 228 8.35 17.07 -0.26
C TYR A 228 7.37 18.08 -0.86
N THR A 229 6.23 17.61 -1.37
CA THR A 229 5.21 18.46 -2.00
C THR A 229 4.59 19.43 -0.99
N LYS A 230 4.25 18.95 0.22
CA LYS A 230 3.74 19.78 1.33
C LYS A 230 4.73 20.87 1.74
N LYS A 231 6.04 20.64 1.59
CA LYS A 231 7.11 21.61 1.85
C LYS A 231 7.43 22.53 0.64
N GLY A 232 6.68 22.45 -0.45
CA GLY A 232 6.92 23.21 -1.68
C GLY A 232 8.19 22.79 -2.45
N LYS A 233 8.80 21.65 -2.10
CA LYS A 233 10.03 21.14 -2.71
C LYS A 233 9.72 20.27 -3.95
N TYR A 234 9.06 20.87 -4.95
CA TYR A 234 8.52 20.12 -6.08
C TYR A 234 9.56 19.37 -6.94
N ASN A 235 10.77 19.92 -7.12
CA ASN A 235 11.83 19.22 -7.85
C ASN A 235 12.28 17.94 -7.13
N PHE A 236 12.47 17.99 -5.81
CA PHE A 236 12.79 16.81 -5.00
C PHE A 236 11.64 15.79 -5.00
N ALA A 237 10.39 16.28 -4.91
CA ALA A 237 9.22 15.40 -5.04
C ALA A 237 9.18 14.69 -6.39
N TYR A 238 9.48 15.41 -7.48
CA TYR A 238 9.54 14.87 -8.84
C TYR A 238 10.68 13.86 -9.02
N GLU A 239 11.88 14.15 -8.53
CA GLU A 239 12.99 13.21 -8.52
C GLU A 239 12.66 11.93 -7.74
N THR A 240 12.01 12.07 -6.58
CA THR A 240 11.58 10.95 -5.72
C THR A 240 10.61 10.03 -6.46
N ILE A 241 9.53 10.58 -7.04
CA ILE A 241 8.52 9.76 -7.74
C ILE A 241 9.07 9.17 -9.05
N SER A 242 10.06 9.82 -9.66
CA SER A 242 10.72 9.36 -10.88
C SER A 242 11.59 8.11 -10.68
N LEU A 243 11.84 7.71 -9.43
CA LEU A 243 12.42 6.38 -9.14
C LEU A 243 11.57 5.25 -9.72
N LEU A 244 10.25 5.41 -9.70
CA LEU A 244 9.30 4.40 -10.17
C LEU A 244 8.72 4.73 -11.54
N TYR A 245 8.48 5.99 -11.85
CA TYR A 245 7.77 6.35 -13.07
C TYR A 245 8.63 7.13 -14.08
N PRO A 246 8.50 6.83 -15.38
CA PRO A 246 7.55 5.88 -15.99
C PRO A 246 8.04 4.41 -16.04
N GLU A 247 9.32 4.14 -15.78
CA GLU A 247 9.98 2.88 -16.14
C GLU A 247 9.46 1.64 -15.38
N MET A 248 9.05 1.80 -14.12
CA MET A 248 8.61 0.70 -13.26
C MET A 248 7.09 0.53 -13.20
N ASP A 249 6.32 1.15 -14.09
CA ASP A 249 4.85 1.06 -14.10
C ASP A 249 4.34 -0.38 -14.13
N LEU A 250 4.94 -1.20 -14.98
CA LEU A 250 4.58 -2.62 -15.08
C LEU A 250 4.84 -3.38 -13.77
N HIS A 251 5.84 -2.97 -12.99
CA HIS A 251 6.14 -3.61 -11.71
C HIS A 251 5.07 -3.25 -10.69
N VAL A 252 4.75 -1.96 -10.53
CA VAL A 252 3.75 -1.52 -9.53
C VAL A 252 2.36 -2.08 -9.86
N SER A 253 1.96 -2.08 -11.13
CA SER A 253 0.67 -2.63 -11.59
C SER A 253 0.51 -4.13 -11.34
N LYS A 254 1.59 -4.90 -11.21
CA LYS A 254 1.52 -6.33 -10.87
C LYS A 254 1.12 -6.59 -9.42
N TYR A 255 1.37 -5.63 -8.53
CA TYR A 255 1.06 -5.75 -7.11
C TYR A 255 -0.22 -5.03 -6.73
N TRP A 256 -0.38 -3.77 -7.18
CA TRP A 256 -1.47 -2.93 -6.69
C TRP A 256 -1.84 -1.82 -7.68
N ASN A 257 -2.88 -2.07 -8.49
CA ASN A 257 -3.39 -1.09 -9.49
C ASN A 257 -3.78 0.26 -8.88
N PHE A 258 -4.38 0.27 -7.70
CA PHE A 258 -4.81 1.53 -7.07
C PHE A 258 -3.61 2.38 -6.60
N LEU A 259 -2.59 1.78 -5.99
CA LEU A 259 -1.35 2.48 -5.65
C LEU A 259 -0.63 2.97 -6.92
N ARG A 260 -0.63 2.15 -7.98
CA ARG A 260 -0.11 2.53 -9.29
C ARG A 260 -0.78 3.80 -9.81
N ASP A 261 -2.11 3.86 -9.80
CA ASP A 261 -2.87 5.01 -10.31
C ASP A 261 -2.54 6.29 -9.53
N GLN A 262 -2.43 6.20 -8.20
CA GLN A 262 -2.03 7.34 -7.39
C GLN A 262 -0.64 7.85 -7.74
N LEU A 263 0.35 6.95 -7.79
CA LEU A 263 1.72 7.34 -8.08
C LEU A 263 1.85 7.91 -9.49
N TRP A 264 1.13 7.35 -10.47
CA TRP A 264 1.12 7.87 -11.83
C TRP A 264 0.50 9.27 -11.92
N ILE A 265 -0.60 9.51 -11.20
CA ILE A 265 -1.22 10.85 -11.11
C ILE A 265 -0.24 11.85 -10.47
N LYS A 266 0.38 11.49 -9.34
CA LYS A 266 1.41 12.32 -8.67
C LYS A 266 2.57 12.63 -9.61
N TYR A 267 3.06 11.63 -10.35
CA TYR A 267 4.12 11.80 -11.35
C TYR A 267 3.70 12.81 -12.44
N LYS A 268 2.49 12.70 -12.99
CA LYS A 268 1.98 13.62 -14.01
C LYS A 268 1.80 15.04 -13.48
N ALA A 269 1.28 15.18 -12.26
CA ALA A 269 1.15 16.46 -11.58
C ALA A 269 2.50 17.14 -11.38
N LEU A 270 3.49 16.40 -10.87
CA LEU A 270 4.83 16.92 -10.65
C LEU A 270 5.58 17.19 -11.94
N GLN A 271 5.37 16.38 -12.99
CA GLN A 271 5.87 16.65 -14.34
C GLN A 271 5.39 18.02 -14.83
N PHE A 272 4.10 18.33 -14.65
CA PHE A 272 3.56 19.66 -14.98
C PHE A 272 4.19 20.75 -14.11
N LYS A 273 4.27 20.52 -12.79
CA LYS A 273 4.75 21.53 -11.83
C LYS A 273 6.21 21.91 -12.02
N THR A 274 7.04 20.97 -12.49
CA THR A 274 8.50 21.17 -12.66
C THR A 274 8.90 21.51 -14.10
N LYS A 275 7.96 21.50 -15.06
CA LYS A 275 8.26 21.96 -16.43
C LYS A 275 8.83 23.37 -16.42
N LYS A 276 9.99 23.54 -17.07
CA LYS A 276 10.68 24.84 -17.21
C LYS A 276 9.91 25.84 -18.08
N THR A 277 8.90 25.41 -18.83
CA THR A 277 8.10 26.29 -19.67
C THR A 277 6.92 26.84 -18.87
N LYS A 278 6.85 28.17 -18.72
CA LYS A 278 5.68 28.91 -18.22
C LYS A 278 4.56 28.86 -19.27
N GLU A 279 4.18 27.67 -19.71
CA GLU A 279 3.06 27.53 -20.64
C GLU A 279 1.80 28.04 -19.95
N ILE A 280 1.28 29.14 -20.49
CA ILE A 280 0.02 29.70 -20.02
C ILE A 280 -1.04 28.63 -20.28
N PRO A 281 -1.79 28.19 -19.24
CA PRO A 281 -2.87 27.25 -19.46
C PRO A 281 -3.80 27.75 -20.55
N ARG A 282 -4.07 26.91 -21.55
CA ARG A 282 -5.02 27.17 -22.63
C ARG A 282 -6.38 27.59 -22.10
N LYS A 283 -6.81 27.00 -20.99
CA LYS A 283 -8.07 27.30 -20.31
C LYS A 283 -7.84 27.31 -18.80
N LYS A 284 -8.36 28.32 -18.12
CA LYS A 284 -8.40 28.38 -16.65
C LYS A 284 -9.84 28.21 -16.21
N LEU A 285 -10.06 27.25 -15.31
CA LEU A 285 -11.31 27.00 -14.64
C LEU A 285 -11.15 27.37 -13.17
N LYS A 286 -12.21 27.84 -12.52
CA LYS A 286 -12.22 28.15 -11.09
C LYS A 286 -12.95 27.08 -10.30
N LEU A 287 -12.29 26.50 -9.32
CA LEU A 287 -12.87 25.59 -8.33
C LEU A 287 -13.00 26.31 -6.98
N VAL A 288 -14.13 26.18 -6.31
CA VAL A 288 -14.24 26.55 -4.88
C VAL A 288 -14.15 25.29 -4.05
N ILE A 289 -13.14 25.21 -3.18
CA ILE A 289 -13.04 24.18 -2.14
C ILE A 289 -13.81 24.69 -0.93
N LEU A 290 -15.04 24.21 -0.77
CA LEU A 290 -15.92 24.58 0.33
C LEU A 290 -15.74 23.57 1.48
N ILE A 291 -15.29 24.06 2.63
CA ILE A 291 -15.07 23.23 3.81
C ILE A 291 -16.22 23.46 4.79
N VAL A 292 -16.97 22.39 5.06
CA VAL A 292 -18.00 22.35 6.10
C VAL A 292 -17.46 21.46 7.23
N PRO A 293 -17.09 22.03 8.40
CA PRO A 293 -16.27 21.35 9.39
C PRO A 293 -16.96 20.21 10.14
N LYS A 294 -18.29 20.14 10.14
CA LYS A 294 -19.06 19.27 11.03
C LYS A 294 -20.27 18.65 10.36
N THR A 295 -20.56 17.42 10.76
CA THR A 295 -21.84 16.74 10.52
C THR A 295 -22.59 16.61 11.83
N ARG A 296 -23.82 17.12 11.88
CA ARG A 296 -24.74 17.10 13.03
C ARG A 296 -26.15 16.74 12.55
N LEU A 297 -26.35 15.48 12.17
CA LEU A 297 -27.59 15.05 11.51
C LEU A 297 -28.80 15.17 12.45
N LYS A 298 -29.88 15.77 11.97
CA LYS A 298 -31.16 15.80 12.69
C LYS A 298 -31.95 14.51 12.44
N ALA A 299 -32.70 14.06 13.43
CA ALA A 299 -33.66 12.98 13.26
C ALA A 299 -34.79 13.38 12.29
N PRO A 300 -35.39 12.43 11.53
CA PRO A 300 -35.27 10.98 11.69
C PRO A 300 -34.37 10.29 10.65
N LEU A 301 -33.39 9.53 11.15
CA LEU A 301 -32.70 8.50 10.37
C LEU A 301 -33.59 7.25 10.23
N PRO A 302 -33.41 6.37 9.23
CA PRO A 302 -34.15 5.11 9.11
C PRO A 302 -33.78 4.15 10.23
N ALA A 303 -34.72 3.23 10.53
CA ALA A 303 -34.74 2.43 11.75
C ALA A 303 -33.45 1.69 12.15
N PRO A 304 -32.55 1.18 11.28
CA PRO A 304 -31.30 0.61 11.80
C PRO A 304 -30.24 1.66 12.14
N LEU A 305 -30.36 2.89 11.64
CA LEU A 305 -29.39 3.97 11.84
C LEU A 305 -29.72 4.89 13.02
N THR A 306 -30.99 4.95 13.42
CA THR A 306 -31.46 5.77 14.56
C THR A 306 -30.73 5.50 15.88
N GLN A 307 -30.23 4.28 16.08
CA GLN A 307 -29.52 3.86 17.29
C GLN A 307 -28.04 4.30 17.33
N TYR A 308 -27.49 4.79 16.21
CA TYR A 308 -26.08 5.18 16.13
C TYR A 308 -25.92 6.70 16.16
N ASN A 309 -24.90 7.17 16.88
CA ASN A 309 -24.41 8.53 16.70
C ASN A 309 -23.52 8.56 15.45
N LEU A 310 -24.03 9.19 14.38
CA LEU A 310 -23.35 9.32 13.09
C LEU A 310 -22.56 10.63 12.95
N ASP A 311 -22.65 11.52 13.95
CA ASP A 311 -22.00 12.83 13.93
C ASP A 311 -20.48 12.70 13.91
N LEU A 312 -19.84 13.66 13.23
CA LEU A 312 -18.39 13.70 13.10
C LEU A 312 -17.87 15.10 12.80
N ASP A 313 -16.59 15.32 13.11
CA ASP A 313 -15.85 16.56 12.87
C ASP A 313 -14.69 16.29 11.91
N LEU A 314 -14.35 17.29 11.10
CA LEU A 314 -13.18 17.23 10.23
C LEU A 314 -11.89 17.33 11.06
N GLU A 315 -10.95 16.43 10.78
CA GLU A 315 -9.57 16.56 11.22
C GLU A 315 -8.79 17.47 10.25
N GLU A 316 -7.94 18.37 10.77
CA GLU A 316 -7.10 19.24 9.94
C GLU A 316 -6.19 18.45 9.00
N LYS A 317 -5.73 17.28 9.43
CA LYS A 317 -4.93 16.38 8.60
C LYS A 317 -5.73 15.93 7.36
N SER A 318 -6.98 15.54 7.52
CA SER A 318 -7.85 15.13 6.41
C SER A 318 -8.09 16.26 5.41
N ILE A 319 -8.28 17.50 5.91
CA ILE A 319 -8.39 18.69 5.05
C ILE A 319 -7.09 18.88 4.27
N SER A 320 -5.94 18.83 4.94
CA SER A 320 -4.63 19.00 4.30
C SER A 320 -4.37 17.95 3.22
N ASP A 321 -4.71 16.68 3.48
CA ASP A 321 -4.49 15.59 2.53
C ASP A 321 -5.44 15.69 1.32
N LEU A 322 -6.66 16.19 1.51
CA LEU A 322 -7.61 16.46 0.42
C LEU A 322 -7.21 17.64 -0.46
N VAL A 323 -6.70 18.72 0.15
CA VAL A 323 -6.17 19.86 -0.60
C VAL A 323 -4.97 19.43 -1.44
N LEU A 324 -4.05 18.65 -0.86
CA LEU A 324 -2.91 18.09 -1.61
C LEU A 324 -3.38 17.18 -2.75
N SER A 325 -4.40 16.34 -2.51
CA SER A 325 -4.97 15.49 -3.56
C SER A 325 -5.62 16.29 -4.69
N THR A 326 -6.21 17.43 -4.35
CA THR A 326 -6.77 18.39 -5.32
C THR A 326 -5.68 19.08 -6.12
N GLU A 327 -4.54 19.41 -5.50
CA GLU A 327 -3.35 19.92 -6.21
C GLU A 327 -2.82 18.92 -7.21
N TYR A 328 -2.71 17.64 -6.81
CA TYR A 328 -2.28 16.58 -7.72
C TYR A 328 -3.28 16.42 -8.87
N PHE A 329 -4.58 16.34 -8.59
CA PHE A 329 -5.61 16.28 -9.63
C PHE A 329 -5.50 17.47 -10.59
N ARG A 330 -5.43 18.70 -10.08
CA ARG A 330 -5.33 19.93 -10.90
C ARG A 330 -4.14 19.87 -11.85
N ASP A 331 -2.96 19.60 -11.29
CA ASP A 331 -1.70 19.68 -12.03
C ASP A 331 -1.59 18.50 -13.01
N SER A 332 -2.03 17.29 -12.64
CA SER A 332 -2.09 16.17 -13.58
C SER A 332 -3.16 16.36 -14.64
N PHE A 333 -4.28 17.00 -14.32
CA PHE A 333 -5.35 17.29 -15.28
C PHE A 333 -4.85 18.25 -16.35
N ALA A 334 -4.15 19.31 -15.93
CA ALA A 334 -3.49 20.23 -16.85
C ALA A 334 -2.47 19.52 -17.74
N GLU A 335 -1.69 18.58 -17.20
CA GLU A 335 -0.74 17.78 -17.97
C GLU A 335 -1.42 16.92 -19.04
N ILE A 336 -2.51 16.23 -18.70
CA ILE A 336 -3.14 15.29 -19.64
C ILE A 336 -4.09 15.95 -20.64
N THR A 337 -4.57 17.17 -20.36
CA THR A 337 -5.53 17.91 -21.18
C THR A 337 -4.92 19.04 -22.00
N GLU A 338 -3.58 19.12 -22.04
CA GLU A 338 -2.84 20.15 -22.78
C GLU A 338 -3.26 21.57 -22.34
N GLY A 339 -3.24 21.80 -21.02
CA GLY A 339 -3.37 23.13 -20.43
C GLY A 339 -4.77 23.56 -20.01
N ILE A 340 -5.67 22.64 -19.63
CA ILE A 340 -6.86 23.00 -18.84
C ILE A 340 -6.48 22.95 -17.37
N TYR A 341 -6.42 24.12 -16.73
CA TYR A 341 -5.95 24.26 -15.36
C TYR A 341 -7.09 24.69 -14.43
N TRP A 342 -7.26 23.99 -13.32
CA TRP A 342 -8.21 24.33 -12.27
C TRP A 342 -7.56 25.18 -11.20
N ASP A 343 -7.72 26.50 -11.28
CA ASP A 343 -7.38 27.33 -10.12
C ASP A 343 -8.38 27.08 -8.99
N TYR A 344 -7.95 27.22 -7.74
CA TYR A 344 -8.87 27.01 -6.61
C TYR A 344 -8.75 28.05 -5.52
N GLU A 345 -9.89 28.30 -4.88
CA GLU A 345 -10.01 29.11 -3.67
C GLU A 345 -10.58 28.24 -2.55
N ILE A 346 -9.98 28.29 -1.36
CA ILE A 346 -10.45 27.56 -0.18
C ILE A 346 -11.33 28.49 0.65
N ILE A 347 -12.56 28.05 0.94
CA ILE A 347 -13.49 28.75 1.81
C ILE A 347 -13.83 27.83 2.99
N ARG A 348 -13.48 28.27 4.20
CA ARG A 348 -13.88 27.62 5.44
C ARG A 348 -15.16 28.27 5.95
N THR A 349 -16.14 27.44 6.29
CA THR A 349 -17.42 27.89 6.83
C THR A 349 -17.52 27.53 8.31
N ASP A 350 -18.38 28.25 9.04
CA ASP A 350 -18.81 27.87 10.40
C ASP A 350 -20.11 27.05 10.37
N SER A 351 -20.53 26.62 9.17
CA SER A 351 -21.75 25.83 8.96
C SER A 351 -21.53 24.35 9.28
N GLU A 352 -22.64 23.62 9.36
CA GLU A 352 -22.66 22.19 9.64
C GLU A 352 -23.63 21.49 8.68
N ILE A 353 -23.36 20.24 8.34
CA ILE A 353 -24.32 19.40 7.62
C ILE A 353 -25.36 18.90 8.63
N ARG A 354 -26.62 19.33 8.47
CA ARG A 354 -27.73 18.97 9.36
C ARG A 354 -28.67 17.91 8.82
N ASP A 355 -28.58 17.59 7.54
CA ASP A 355 -29.40 16.58 6.87
C ASP A 355 -28.65 15.99 5.68
N THR A 356 -29.11 14.87 5.14
CA THR A 356 -28.56 14.27 3.91
C THR A 356 -29.67 13.58 3.13
N ASN A 357 -29.55 13.57 1.81
CA ASN A 357 -30.32 12.64 1.00
C ASN A 357 -29.83 11.23 1.31
N LEU A 358 -30.66 10.47 2.02
CA LEU A 358 -30.36 9.11 2.43
C LEU A 358 -31.13 8.11 1.59
N ILE A 359 -30.39 7.31 0.83
CA ILE A 359 -30.94 6.28 -0.06
C ILE A 359 -30.42 4.92 0.40
N LYS A 360 -31.32 3.97 0.62
CA LYS A 360 -30.95 2.58 0.83
C LYS A 360 -30.76 1.90 -0.53
N ASP A 361 -29.52 1.50 -0.81
CA ASP A 361 -29.14 0.65 -1.93
C ASP A 361 -29.13 -0.82 -1.46
N THR A 362 -28.97 -1.77 -2.39
CA THR A 362 -29.11 -3.22 -2.16
C THR A 362 -28.30 -3.75 -0.98
N PHE A 363 -27.12 -3.17 -0.71
CA PHE A 363 -26.19 -3.61 0.33
C PHE A 363 -25.59 -2.48 1.17
N ARG A 364 -25.96 -1.21 0.91
CA ARG A 364 -25.35 -0.03 1.56
C ARG A 364 -26.35 1.11 1.71
N TYR A 365 -26.00 2.08 2.55
CA TYR A 365 -26.66 3.37 2.64
C TYR A 365 -25.83 4.43 1.91
N VAL A 366 -26.46 5.16 1.01
CA VAL A 366 -25.84 6.31 0.33
C VAL A 366 -26.33 7.57 1.04
N MET A 367 -25.40 8.36 1.58
CA MET A 367 -25.68 9.61 2.28
C MET A 367 -24.98 10.74 1.55
N GLN A 368 -25.72 11.59 0.86
CA GLN A 368 -25.14 12.75 0.19
C GLN A 368 -25.79 14.02 0.74
N PRO A 369 -25.01 15.01 1.21
CA PRO A 369 -25.55 16.30 1.58
C PRO A 369 -26.15 16.96 0.33
N SER A 370 -27.02 17.93 0.58
CA SER A 370 -27.46 18.90 -0.42
C SER A 370 -27.03 20.29 0.02
N ILE A 371 -27.08 21.28 -0.87
CA ILE A 371 -26.82 22.67 -0.47
C ILE A 371 -27.73 23.14 0.69
N THR A 372 -28.98 22.69 0.72
CA THR A 372 -29.95 23.06 1.76
C THR A 372 -29.66 22.42 3.11
N SER A 373 -28.86 21.34 3.13
CA SER A 373 -28.43 20.69 4.37
C SER A 373 -27.40 21.48 5.17
N ILE A 374 -26.71 22.44 4.54
CA ILE A 374 -25.68 23.26 5.18
C ILE A 374 -26.36 24.34 6.03
N GLN A 375 -26.15 24.30 7.34
CA GLN A 375 -26.80 25.20 8.30
C GLN A 375 -25.80 25.75 9.34
N PRO A 376 -25.79 27.06 9.64
CA PRO A 376 -26.58 28.11 8.98
C PRO A 376 -26.29 28.19 7.47
N PRO A 377 -27.23 28.75 6.67
CA PRO A 377 -27.03 28.89 5.22
C PRO A 377 -25.75 29.66 4.89
N LEU A 378 -25.15 29.32 3.75
CA LEU A 378 -23.94 29.98 3.28
C LEU A 378 -24.14 31.50 3.16
N ALA A 379 -23.15 32.26 3.62
CA ALA A 379 -23.17 33.72 3.53
C ALA A 379 -23.24 34.18 2.06
N GLY A 380 -23.82 35.37 1.84
CA GLY A 380 -24.08 35.89 0.50
C GLY A 380 -22.81 36.06 -0.35
N ASP A 381 -21.70 36.46 0.27
CA ASP A 381 -20.39 36.60 -0.38
C ASP A 381 -19.80 35.24 -0.79
N VAL A 382 -19.96 34.20 0.05
CA VAL A 382 -19.58 32.82 -0.28
C VAL A 382 -20.39 32.31 -1.47
N LEU A 383 -21.70 32.54 -1.47
CA LEU A 383 -22.57 32.19 -2.60
C LEU A 383 -22.14 32.93 -3.87
N THR A 384 -21.84 34.23 -3.81
CA THR A 384 -21.32 34.99 -4.96
C THR A 384 -20.03 34.38 -5.52
N LYS A 385 -19.11 33.96 -4.66
CA LYS A 385 -17.85 33.31 -5.09
C LYS A 385 -18.10 31.95 -5.76
N ILE A 386 -18.99 31.13 -5.20
CA ILE A 386 -19.36 29.82 -5.77
C ILE A 386 -20.04 30.01 -7.13
N LYS A 387 -20.96 30.97 -7.23
CA LYS A 387 -21.64 31.33 -8.46
C LYS A 387 -20.65 31.81 -9.53
N ALA A 388 -19.57 32.49 -9.16
CA ALA A 388 -18.53 32.86 -10.12
C ALA A 388 -17.58 31.71 -10.51
N ALA A 389 -17.67 30.55 -9.87
CA ALA A 389 -16.80 29.40 -10.12
C ALA A 389 -17.37 28.45 -11.19
N ASP A 390 -16.51 27.58 -11.73
CA ASP A 390 -16.88 26.50 -12.67
C ASP A 390 -17.30 25.22 -11.94
N GLY A 391 -16.79 25.01 -10.73
CA GLY A 391 -17.14 23.87 -9.90
C GLY A 391 -16.92 24.12 -8.42
N VAL A 392 -17.45 23.20 -7.60
CA VAL A 392 -17.32 23.19 -6.15
C VAL A 392 -16.82 21.81 -5.72
N LEU A 393 -15.78 21.79 -4.90
CA LEU A 393 -15.40 20.62 -4.12
C LEU A 393 -15.88 20.83 -2.69
N LEU A 394 -16.91 20.08 -2.28
CA LEU A 394 -17.38 20.07 -0.91
C LEU A 394 -16.55 19.06 -0.11
N ILE A 395 -15.80 19.56 0.86
CA ILE A 395 -15.12 18.77 1.89
C ILE A 395 -15.99 18.80 3.14
N TRP A 396 -16.42 17.62 3.60
CA TRP A 396 -17.24 17.46 4.79
C TRP A 396 -16.89 16.15 5.52
N PRO A 397 -17.13 16.05 6.84
CA PRO A 397 -16.70 14.91 7.65
C PRO A 397 -17.61 13.70 7.49
N GLY A 398 -18.29 13.51 6.34
CA GLY A 398 -19.16 12.36 6.09
C GLY A 398 -20.05 12.01 7.29
N THR A 399 -20.11 10.72 7.59
CA THR A 399 -20.69 10.19 8.83
C THR A 399 -19.79 9.13 9.45
N LYS A 400 -19.87 8.96 10.77
CA LYS A 400 -19.21 7.84 11.45
C LYS A 400 -19.78 6.51 10.95
N GLN A 401 -18.91 5.59 10.53
CA GLN A 401 -19.29 4.26 10.03
C GLN A 401 -19.59 3.29 11.20
N PRO A 402 -20.84 2.84 11.41
CA PRO A 402 -21.15 1.83 12.43
C PRO A 402 -20.68 0.44 12.01
N ASN A 403 -20.37 -0.41 12.99
CA ASN A 403 -19.99 -1.81 12.72
C ASN A 403 -21.11 -2.56 11.97
N GLY A 404 -20.75 -3.29 10.92
CA GLY A 404 -21.68 -4.10 10.14
C GLY A 404 -22.64 -3.31 9.24
N VAL A 405 -22.53 -1.99 9.21
CA VAL A 405 -23.27 -1.11 8.30
C VAL A 405 -22.29 -0.54 7.29
N LEU A 406 -22.66 -0.47 6.01
CA LEU A 406 -21.87 0.22 4.98
C LEU A 406 -22.56 1.53 4.59
N ILE A 407 -21.83 2.64 4.71
CA ILE A 407 -22.28 3.99 4.35
C ILE A 407 -21.30 4.58 3.32
N THR A 408 -21.83 5.18 2.27
CA THR A 408 -21.06 5.90 1.25
C THR A 408 -21.47 7.37 1.22
N ASN A 409 -20.50 8.27 1.44
CA ASN A 409 -20.75 9.70 1.69
C ASN A 409 -20.23 10.65 0.58
N GLY A 410 -19.85 10.12 -0.59
CA GLY A 410 -19.24 10.88 -1.68
C GLY A 410 -20.00 10.76 -3.00
N GLY A 411 -19.64 11.61 -3.96
CA GLY A 411 -20.17 11.56 -5.33
C GLY A 411 -20.01 12.86 -6.13
N GLY A 412 -20.08 12.76 -7.45
CA GLY A 412 -20.15 13.86 -8.40
C GLY A 412 -21.60 14.14 -8.81
N THR A 413 -21.99 15.40 -8.74
CA THR A 413 -23.35 15.85 -9.07
C THR A 413 -23.34 17.31 -9.52
N GLU A 414 -24.53 17.90 -9.64
CA GLU A 414 -24.72 19.31 -9.94
C GLU A 414 -25.66 19.93 -8.89
N TRP A 415 -25.25 21.04 -8.28
CA TRP A 415 -26.09 21.77 -7.32
C TRP A 415 -26.53 23.11 -7.88
N ASN A 416 -27.78 23.49 -7.60
CA ASN A 416 -28.29 24.83 -7.86
C ASN A 416 -27.93 25.76 -6.69
N PHE A 417 -27.03 26.71 -6.92
CA PHE A 417 -26.66 27.76 -5.96
C PHE A 417 -27.47 29.06 -6.15
N GLY A 418 -28.34 29.10 -7.16
CA GLY A 418 -29.22 30.22 -7.49
C GLY A 418 -30.56 30.13 -6.77
N THR A 419 -31.62 30.52 -7.47
CA THR A 419 -32.99 30.35 -7.01
C THR A 419 -33.72 29.34 -7.90
N GLU A 420 -34.97 28.99 -7.54
CA GLU A 420 -35.81 28.16 -8.40
C GLU A 420 -36.11 28.84 -9.75
N ASN A 421 -36.33 30.15 -9.75
CA ASN A 421 -36.68 30.93 -10.94
C ASN A 421 -35.46 31.43 -11.73
N ASP A 422 -34.31 31.53 -11.08
CA ASP A 422 -33.03 31.87 -11.70
C ASP A 422 -31.94 30.89 -11.22
N PRO A 423 -31.92 29.68 -11.80
CA PRO A 423 -31.01 28.64 -11.34
C PRO A 423 -29.57 28.89 -11.78
N GLU A 424 -28.64 28.62 -10.87
CA GLU A 424 -27.20 28.70 -11.08
C GLU A 424 -26.55 27.36 -10.73
N VAL A 425 -26.59 26.46 -11.71
CA VAL A 425 -26.12 25.08 -11.53
C VAL A 425 -24.60 24.99 -11.67
N ARG A 426 -23.93 24.35 -10.72
CA ARG A 426 -22.47 24.10 -10.75
C ARG A 426 -22.13 22.64 -10.53
N LEU A 427 -21.10 22.16 -11.21
CA LEU A 427 -20.43 20.91 -10.88
C LEU A 427 -20.13 20.89 -9.38
N THR A 428 -20.55 19.84 -8.68
CA THR A 428 -20.28 19.66 -7.26
C THR A 428 -19.73 18.26 -7.03
N ILE A 429 -18.49 18.20 -6.55
CA ILE A 429 -17.86 16.96 -6.10
C ILE A 429 -17.93 16.94 -4.58
N ILE A 430 -18.51 15.89 -4.02
CA ILE A 430 -18.69 15.69 -2.58
C ILE A 430 -17.65 14.66 -2.14
N SER A 431 -16.71 15.06 -1.29
CA SER A 431 -15.66 14.18 -0.77
C SER A 431 -15.90 13.78 0.68
N ASP A 432 -15.79 12.48 0.98
CA ASP A 432 -15.85 11.91 2.33
C ASP A 432 -14.44 11.90 2.95
N SER A 433 -14.19 12.83 3.88
CA SER A 433 -12.86 13.08 4.42
C SER A 433 -12.32 12.00 5.38
N ASN A 434 -13.13 11.04 5.82
CA ASN A 434 -12.75 10.19 6.97
C ASN A 434 -12.03 8.91 6.60
N LYS A 435 -12.00 8.57 5.32
CA LYS A 435 -11.51 7.25 4.89
C LYS A 435 -10.07 7.39 4.40
N LYS A 436 -9.14 6.73 5.07
CA LYS A 436 -7.71 6.81 4.74
C LYS A 436 -7.40 5.85 3.60
N ILE A 437 -6.29 6.10 2.92
CA ILE A 437 -5.75 5.23 1.86
C ILE A 437 -5.58 3.79 2.35
N ALA A 438 -5.03 3.66 3.56
CA ALA A 438 -4.78 2.37 4.20
C ALA A 438 -6.08 1.59 4.48
N ASP A 439 -7.22 2.26 4.54
CA ASP A 439 -8.54 1.64 4.73
C ASP A 439 -9.13 1.11 3.40
N GLY A 440 -8.38 1.22 2.29
CA GLY A 440 -8.79 0.77 0.97
C GLY A 440 -9.87 1.64 0.33
N ASN A 441 -10.03 2.90 0.75
CA ASN A 441 -11.05 3.80 0.23
C ASN A 441 -10.48 4.92 -0.66
N HIS A 442 -11.28 5.38 -1.61
CA HIS A 442 -10.88 6.28 -2.69
C HIS A 442 -11.16 7.77 -2.40
N ALA A 443 -12.06 8.11 -1.47
CA ALA A 443 -12.65 9.45 -1.36
C ALA A 443 -11.67 10.62 -1.12
N ASN A 444 -10.47 10.32 -0.60
CA ASN A 444 -9.41 11.29 -0.33
C ASN A 444 -8.29 11.31 -1.37
N HIS A 445 -8.49 10.67 -2.53
CA HIS A 445 -7.45 10.51 -3.53
C HIS A 445 -7.63 11.36 -4.79
N PRO A 446 -6.53 11.67 -5.49
CA PRO A 446 -6.60 12.33 -6.79
C PRO A 446 -7.47 11.56 -7.79
N ILE A 447 -7.43 10.22 -7.79
CA ILE A 447 -8.22 9.39 -8.70
C ILE A 447 -9.74 9.53 -8.46
N PHE A 448 -10.16 9.78 -7.23
CA PHE A 448 -11.57 10.02 -6.91
C PHE A 448 -12.08 11.32 -7.55
N LEU A 449 -11.27 12.38 -7.58
CA LEU A 449 -11.65 13.61 -8.29
C LEU A 449 -11.80 13.38 -9.80
N TYR A 450 -10.96 12.55 -10.39
CA TYR A 450 -11.12 12.11 -11.78
C TYR A 450 -12.40 11.30 -12.00
N HIS A 451 -12.68 10.36 -11.09
CA HIS A 451 -13.88 9.53 -11.09
C HIS A 451 -15.15 10.37 -11.07
N GLU A 452 -15.26 11.28 -10.10
CA GLU A 452 -16.46 12.09 -9.92
C GLU A 452 -16.61 13.14 -11.01
N LEU A 453 -15.51 13.73 -11.49
CA LEU A 453 -15.56 14.61 -12.65
C LEU A 453 -16.04 13.86 -13.89
N PHE A 454 -15.57 12.63 -14.12
CA PHE A 454 -16.00 11.81 -15.25
C PHE A 454 -17.51 11.57 -15.23
N HIS A 455 -18.10 11.24 -14.08
CA HIS A 455 -19.54 10.99 -13.96
C HIS A 455 -20.40 12.21 -14.31
N VAL A 456 -19.93 13.43 -14.09
CA VAL A 456 -20.67 14.61 -14.54
C VAL A 456 -20.41 14.90 -16.02
N LEU A 457 -19.18 14.69 -16.49
CA LEU A 457 -18.84 14.90 -17.90
C LEU A 457 -19.49 13.90 -18.85
N GLU A 458 -19.80 12.69 -18.40
CA GLU A 458 -20.56 11.73 -19.22
C GLU A 458 -21.95 12.29 -19.60
N TRP A 459 -22.54 13.17 -18.77
CA TRP A 459 -23.79 13.88 -19.08
C TRP A 459 -23.57 15.01 -20.09
N ALA A 460 -22.45 15.73 -19.94
CA ALA A 460 -22.05 16.79 -20.87
C ALA A 460 -21.74 16.28 -22.28
N TYR A 461 -21.20 15.06 -22.35
CA TYR A 461 -20.78 14.38 -23.57
C TYR A 461 -21.66 13.17 -23.87
N HIS A 462 -22.96 13.25 -23.55
CA HIS A 462 -23.92 12.15 -23.70
C HIS A 462 -24.08 11.61 -25.14
N LYS A 463 -23.60 12.34 -26.16
CA LYS A 463 -23.55 11.89 -27.56
C LYS A 463 -22.39 10.93 -27.83
N SER A 464 -21.29 11.07 -27.10
CA SER A 464 -20.18 10.12 -27.17
C SER A 464 -20.62 8.81 -26.49
N LYS A 465 -20.34 7.67 -27.13
CA LYS A 465 -20.70 6.37 -26.56
C LYS A 465 -19.68 5.95 -25.51
N PHE A 466 -19.99 6.15 -24.24
CA PHE A 466 -19.26 5.53 -23.13
C PHE A 466 -19.85 4.14 -22.82
N PRO A 467 -19.05 3.18 -22.31
CA PRO A 467 -19.57 1.90 -21.86
C PRO A 467 -20.68 2.12 -20.82
N LYS A 468 -21.93 1.77 -21.15
CA LYS A 468 -23.08 2.07 -20.28
C LYS A 468 -23.15 1.08 -19.10
N LYS A 469 -22.91 1.57 -17.89
CA LYS A 469 -23.38 1.13 -16.55
C LYS A 469 -22.47 1.76 -15.48
N ASP A 470 -22.95 1.87 -14.25
CA ASP A 470 -22.20 2.43 -13.11
C ASP A 470 -20.77 1.87 -13.07
N HIS A 471 -19.76 2.75 -13.05
CA HIS A 471 -18.32 2.45 -13.02
C HIS A 471 -17.77 1.76 -14.31
N PRO A 472 -17.72 2.47 -15.45
CA PRO A 472 -17.35 1.91 -16.75
C PRO A 472 -15.91 1.37 -16.82
N TYR A 473 -14.99 1.85 -15.97
CA TYR A 473 -13.62 1.34 -15.92
C TYR A 473 -13.57 -0.16 -15.54
N MET A 474 -14.50 -0.67 -14.72
CA MET A 474 -14.53 -2.08 -14.31
C MET A 474 -14.82 -3.04 -15.46
N ARG A 475 -15.33 -2.53 -16.59
CA ARG A 475 -15.77 -3.32 -17.75
C ARG A 475 -14.74 -3.27 -18.86
N ARG A 476 -13.51 -3.72 -18.57
CA ARG A 476 -12.39 -3.61 -19.51
C ARG A 476 -12.67 -4.17 -20.91
N LYS A 477 -13.47 -5.24 -21.00
CA LYS A 477 -13.91 -5.87 -22.26
C LYS A 477 -14.85 -5.01 -23.10
N ASP A 478 -15.53 -4.05 -22.48
CA ASP A 478 -16.47 -3.14 -23.12
C ASP A 478 -15.80 -1.79 -23.44
N TRP A 479 -14.51 -1.61 -23.11
CA TRP A 479 -13.79 -0.39 -23.44
C TRP A 479 -13.61 -0.26 -24.96
N PRO A 480 -13.53 0.98 -25.47
CA PRO A 480 -13.15 1.20 -26.86
C PRO A 480 -11.83 0.50 -27.23
N ILE A 481 -11.75 -0.04 -28.44
CA ILE A 481 -10.62 -0.87 -28.89
C ILE A 481 -9.28 -0.13 -28.94
N ASP A 482 -9.34 1.19 -29.10
CA ASP A 482 -8.18 2.09 -29.11
C ASP A 482 -7.73 2.50 -27.70
N TYR A 483 -8.42 2.09 -26.63
CA TYR A 483 -7.99 2.35 -25.26
C TYR A 483 -6.88 1.39 -24.82
N VAL A 484 -5.81 1.95 -24.26
CA VAL A 484 -4.66 1.21 -23.72
C VAL A 484 -4.68 1.24 -22.19
N GLY A 485 -4.25 0.14 -21.55
CA GLY A 485 -4.18 0.03 -20.09
C GLY A 485 -5.26 -0.88 -19.50
N ASN A 486 -5.31 -0.96 -18.17
CA ASN A 486 -6.16 -1.88 -17.41
C ASN A 486 -6.63 -1.33 -16.05
N THR A 487 -6.34 -0.07 -15.74
CA THR A 487 -6.67 0.57 -14.47
C THR A 487 -7.75 1.64 -14.60
N GLU A 488 -8.21 2.18 -13.47
CA GLU A 488 -9.20 3.25 -13.46
C GLU A 488 -8.63 4.54 -14.06
N TRP A 489 -7.38 4.87 -13.70
CA TRP A 489 -6.66 5.98 -14.31
C TRP A 489 -6.54 5.84 -15.83
N ASP A 490 -6.19 4.65 -16.34
CA ASP A 490 -6.03 4.44 -17.78
C ASP A 490 -7.33 4.73 -18.52
N PHE A 491 -8.47 4.24 -18.01
CA PHE A 491 -9.77 4.49 -18.60
C PHE A 491 -10.08 5.99 -18.69
N TYR A 492 -9.88 6.72 -17.59
CA TYR A 492 -10.18 8.13 -17.52
C TYR A 492 -9.24 8.95 -18.39
N SER A 493 -7.92 8.73 -18.28
CA SER A 493 -6.93 9.45 -19.08
C SER A 493 -7.14 9.25 -20.59
N GLU A 494 -7.44 8.03 -21.02
CA GLU A 494 -7.75 7.71 -22.42
C GLU A 494 -9.08 8.37 -22.85
N THR A 495 -10.08 8.42 -21.97
CA THR A 495 -11.34 9.10 -22.27
C THR A 495 -11.16 10.60 -22.44
N PHE A 496 -10.43 11.26 -21.55
CA PHE A 496 -10.13 12.68 -21.68
C PHE A 496 -9.41 12.97 -22.99
N ARG A 497 -8.35 12.22 -23.28
CA ARG A 497 -7.48 12.46 -24.44
C ARG A 497 -8.10 12.09 -25.78
N LYS A 498 -8.72 10.92 -25.87
CA LYS A 498 -9.16 10.33 -27.16
C LYS A 498 -10.63 10.57 -27.48
N ARG A 499 -11.41 11.08 -26.52
CA ARG A 499 -12.83 11.41 -26.73
C ARG A 499 -13.11 12.88 -26.45
N LEU A 500 -12.93 13.32 -25.20
CA LEU A 500 -13.42 14.64 -24.77
C LEU A 500 -12.61 15.79 -25.40
N LEU A 501 -11.28 15.68 -25.43
CA LEU A 501 -10.42 16.67 -26.10
C LEU A 501 -10.60 16.68 -27.62
N VAL A 502 -10.86 15.52 -28.23
CA VAL A 502 -11.06 15.41 -29.68
C VAL A 502 -12.40 15.98 -30.11
N GLU A 503 -13.46 15.79 -29.33
CA GLU A 503 -14.81 16.24 -29.69
C GLU A 503 -14.91 17.77 -29.75
N ASP A 504 -14.47 18.47 -28.70
CA ASP A 504 -14.57 19.94 -28.66
C ASP A 504 -13.48 20.61 -27.79
N LYS A 505 -12.32 19.95 -27.64
CA LYS A 505 -11.24 20.43 -26.77
C LYS A 505 -11.68 20.69 -25.33
N MET A 506 -12.70 19.94 -24.87
CA MET A 506 -13.28 20.07 -23.54
C MET A 506 -13.89 21.46 -23.26
N ASP A 507 -14.50 22.07 -24.27
CA ASP A 507 -15.12 23.39 -24.13
C ASP A 507 -16.37 23.37 -23.25
N ARG A 508 -17.09 22.23 -23.16
CA ARG A 508 -18.26 22.06 -22.29
C ARG A 508 -17.91 21.98 -20.80
N VAL A 509 -16.64 21.93 -20.42
CA VAL A 509 -16.24 21.91 -19.00
C VAL A 509 -16.41 23.31 -18.34
N TYR A 510 -17.33 24.13 -18.84
CA TYR A 510 -17.61 25.50 -18.38
C TYR A 510 -19.11 25.62 -18.07
N TRP A 511 -19.46 25.85 -16.80
CA TRP A 511 -20.84 25.76 -16.29
C TRP A 511 -21.55 27.11 -16.20
N LEU A 512 -20.84 28.23 -16.35
CA LEU A 512 -21.37 29.58 -16.09
C LEU A 512 -22.56 29.97 -17.00
N GLY A 513 -22.88 29.20 -18.05
CA GLY A 513 -24.02 29.45 -18.95
C GLY A 513 -25.14 28.41 -18.97
N ARG A 514 -25.04 27.30 -18.21
CA ARG A 514 -25.98 26.16 -18.32
C ARG A 514 -26.94 26.10 -17.13
N LYS A 515 -27.95 26.98 -17.14
CA LYS A 515 -28.95 27.14 -16.07
C LYS A 515 -29.71 25.85 -15.69
N GLU A 516 -29.79 24.89 -16.58
CA GLU A 516 -30.54 23.63 -16.40
C GLU A 516 -29.67 22.41 -16.07
N GLY A 517 -28.34 22.57 -15.95
CA GLY A 517 -27.38 21.48 -15.69
C GLY A 517 -27.20 20.50 -16.85
N PHE A 518 -26.11 19.72 -16.82
CA PHE A 518 -25.83 18.70 -17.84
C PHE A 518 -26.80 17.54 -17.82
N TYR A 519 -27.22 17.10 -16.64
CA TYR A 519 -28.19 16.02 -16.52
C TYR A 519 -29.55 16.43 -17.12
N GLY A 520 -30.01 17.66 -16.83
CA GLY A 520 -31.23 18.22 -17.40
C GLY A 520 -31.17 18.34 -18.93
N ILE A 521 -30.04 18.83 -19.48
CA ILE A 521 -29.78 18.87 -20.93
C ILE A 521 -29.86 17.47 -21.53
N LYS A 522 -29.16 16.50 -20.93
CA LYS A 522 -29.15 15.12 -21.40
C LYS A 522 -30.56 14.54 -21.47
N ILE A 523 -31.35 14.64 -20.40
CA ILE A 523 -32.74 14.13 -20.39
C ILE A 523 -33.56 14.80 -21.50
N LYS A 524 -33.48 16.13 -21.62
CA LYS A 524 -34.21 16.86 -22.66
C LYS A 524 -33.80 16.44 -24.06
N GLU A 525 -32.52 16.20 -24.32
CA GLU A 525 -32.01 15.76 -25.62
C GLU A 525 -32.33 14.29 -25.93
N GLU A 526 -32.30 13.41 -24.92
CA GLU A 526 -32.67 11.99 -25.06
C GLU A 526 -34.18 11.82 -25.30
N ASN A 527 -35.02 12.62 -24.65
CA ASN A 527 -36.48 12.60 -24.81
C ASN A 527 -36.97 13.30 -26.09
N LYS A 528 -36.08 13.99 -26.84
CA LYS A 528 -36.39 14.56 -28.16
C LYS A 528 -36.21 13.56 -29.31
N LYS A 529 -35.75 12.35 -29.02
CA LYS A 529 -35.70 11.20 -29.94
C LYS A 529 -36.93 10.34 -29.77
#